data_AF-A0A1V2K5A4-F1
#
_entry.id   AF-A0A1V2K5A4-F1
#
_cell.length_a   1.000
_cell.length_b   1.000
_cell.length_c   1.000
_cell.angle_alpha   90.00
_cell.angle_beta   90.00
_cell.angle_gamma   90.00
#
_symmetry.space_group_name_H-M   'P 1'
#
loop_
_entity.id
_entity.type
_entity.pdbx_description
1 polymer ?
#
loop_
_entity_poly.entity_id
_entity_poly.type
_entity_poly.pdbx_seq_one_letter_code
_entity_poly.pdbx_strand_id
1 'polypeptide(L)' 'MANQARGQRDYLLSVAAIRIAPLQDAADLDEATTAEVALLKKWKQYRVAVNRVPDQPDYPLSITWPVEPS' A
#
# COMPACT_ATOMS: atom_id res chain seq x y z
N MET A 1 -18.36 3.76 -12.17
CA MET A 1 -17.49 2.67 -11.69
C MET A 1 -16.02 3.07 -11.68
N ALA A 2 -15.42 3.54 -12.79
CA ALA A 2 -14.02 4.02 -12.81
C ALA A 2 -13.68 5.08 -11.73
N ASN A 3 -14.58 6.03 -11.46
CA ASN A 3 -14.37 7.04 -10.41
C ASN A 3 -14.33 6.44 -9.00
N GLN A 4 -15.18 5.46 -8.71
CA GLN A 4 -15.20 4.77 -7.42
C GLN A 4 -13.93 3.94 -7.23
N ALA A 5 -13.50 3.23 -8.29
CA ALA A 5 -12.25 2.47 -8.28
C ALA A 5 -11.02 3.36 -8.05
N ARG A 6 -10.96 4.54 -8.69
CA ARG A 6 -9.89 5.52 -8.44
C ARG A 6 -9.93 6.05 -7.01
N GLY A 7 -11.10 6.41 -6.49
CA GLY A 7 -11.26 6.86 -5.11
C GLY A 7 -10.80 5.82 -4.09
N GLN A 8 -11.17 4.55 -4.29
CA GLN A 8 -10.73 3.45 -3.44
C GLN A 8 -9.21 3.26 -3.50
N ARG A 9 -8.63 3.28 -4.70
CA ARG A 9 -7.16 3.19 -4.87
C ARG A 9 -6.46 4.32 -4.10
N ASP A 10 -6.91 5.55 -4.27
CA ASP A 10 -6.28 6.71 -3.65
C ASP A 10 -6.44 6.69 -2.11
N TYR A 11 -7.58 6.19 -1.62
CA TYR A 11 -7.78 5.90 -0.19
C TYR A 11 -6.78 4.85 0.33
N LEU A 12 -6.63 3.71 -0.35
CA LEU A 12 -5.70 2.66 0.08
C LEU A 12 -4.23 3.12 0.00
N LEU A 13 -3.88 3.97 -0.97
CA LEU A 13 -2.56 4.60 -1.05
C LEU A 13 -2.31 5.55 0.13
N SER A 14 -3.32 6.30 0.58
CA SER A 14 -3.19 7.20 1.73
C SER A 14 -3.04 6.41 3.04
N VAL A 15 -3.81 5.33 3.22
CA VAL A 15 -3.66 4.41 4.35
C VAL A 15 -2.24 3.84 4.39
N ALA A 16 -1.73 3.34 3.25
CA ALA A 16 -0.37 2.84 3.17
C ALA A 16 0.68 3.92 3.49
N ALA A 17 0.48 5.16 3.03
CA ALA A 17 1.39 6.27 3.34
C ALA A 17 1.45 6.56 4.85
N ILE A 18 0.31 6.59 5.53
CA ILE A 18 0.22 6.81 6.99
C ILE A 18 0.94 5.70 7.76
N ARG A 19 0.82 4.44 7.33
CA ARG A 19 1.49 3.30 7.98
C ARG A 19 2.98 3.24 7.69
N ILE A 20 3.41 3.65 6.50
CA ILE A 20 4.82 3.66 6.08
C ILE A 20 5.60 4.74 6.81
N ALA A 21 5.04 5.94 7.02
CA ALA A 21 5.76 7.09 7.58
C ALA A 21 6.54 6.75 8.88
N PRO A 22 5.91 6.28 9.98
CA PRO A 22 6.65 6.00 11.22
C PRO A 22 7.67 4.85 11.08
N LEU A 23 7.37 3.85 10.24
CA LEU A 23 8.29 2.74 9.98
C LEU A 23 9.51 3.21 9.17
N GLN A 24 9.31 4.15 8.26
CA GLN A 24 10.36 4.77 7.48
C GLN A 24 11.22 5.67 8.37
N ASP A 25 10.60 6.48 9.24
CA ASP A 25 11.33 7.32 10.20
C ASP A 25 12.22 6.47 11.11
N ALA A 26 11.70 5.36 11.65
CA ALA A 26 12.49 4.42 12.45
C ALA A 26 13.63 3.79 11.65
N ALA A 27 13.41 3.46 10.37
CA ALA A 27 14.46 2.90 9.51
C ALA A 27 15.52 3.94 9.14
N ASP A 28 15.13 5.20 8.92
CA ASP A 28 16.02 6.30 8.55
C ASP A 28 16.87 6.77 9.74
N LEU A 29 16.39 6.58 10.96
CA LEU A 29 17.10 6.84 12.22
C LEU A 29 17.93 5.66 12.72
N ASP A 30 17.96 4.54 11.98
CA ASP A 30 18.57 3.27 12.41
C ASP A 30 17.98 2.71 13.74
N GLU A 31 16.74 3.08 14.07
CA GLU A 31 16.01 2.66 15.28
C GLU A 31 15.04 1.47 15.03
N ALA A 32 14.78 1.14 13.75
CA ALA A 32 13.82 0.10 13.39
C ALA A 32 14.27 -1.29 13.84
N THR A 33 13.35 -1.99 14.52
CA THR A 33 13.48 -3.41 14.80
C THR A 33 13.40 -4.25 13.52
N THR A 34 13.90 -5.49 13.56
CA THR A 34 13.76 -6.44 12.44
C THR A 34 12.29 -6.63 12.02
N ALA A 35 11.36 -6.60 12.97
CA ALA A 35 9.94 -6.70 12.70
C ALA A 35 9.41 -5.47 11.94
N GLU A 36 9.82 -4.27 12.33
CA GLU A 36 9.45 -3.02 11.65
C GLU A 36 10.03 -2.94 10.23
N VAL A 37 11.27 -3.38 10.02
CA VAL A 37 11.88 -3.47 8.68
C VAL A 37 11.08 -4.43 7.79
N ALA A 38 10.70 -5.59 8.32
CA ALA A 38 9.87 -6.56 7.59
C ALA A 38 8.48 -5.99 7.27
N LEU A 39 7.87 -5.30 8.23
CA LEU A 39 6.56 -4.67 8.07
C LEU A 39 6.60 -3.50 7.07
N LEU A 40 7.66 -2.67 7.11
CA LEU A 40 7.92 -1.59 6.16
C LEU A 40 8.00 -2.13 4.74
N LYS A 41 8.71 -3.24 4.54
CA LYS A 41 8.81 -3.92 3.24
C LYS A 41 7.43 -4.38 2.75
N LYS A 42 6.65 -5.04 3.60
CA LYS A 42 5.28 -5.47 3.25
C LYS A 42 4.39 -4.29 2.86
N TRP A 43 4.41 -3.19 3.62
CA TRP A 43 3.64 -1.98 3.29
C TRP A 43 4.08 -1.33 1.98
N LYS A 44 5.40 -1.26 1.70
CA LYS A 44 5.91 -0.75 0.42
C LYS A 44 5.45 -1.62 -0.75
N GLN A 45 5.47 -2.95 -0.60
CA GLN A 45 4.96 -3.89 -1.61
C GLN A 45 3.45 -3.73 -1.83
N TYR A 46 2.68 -3.62 -0.74
CA TYR A 46 1.25 -3.34 -0.78
C TYR A 46 0.94 -2.03 -1.53
N ARG A 47 1.63 -0.94 -1.20
CA ARG A 47 1.45 0.38 -1.87
C ARG A 47 1.71 0.29 -3.37
N VAL A 48 2.75 -0.45 -3.78
CA VAL A 48 3.04 -0.71 -5.20
C VAL A 48 1.93 -1.53 -5.86
N ALA A 49 1.44 -2.58 -5.20
CA ALA A 49 0.36 -3.41 -5.71
C ALA A 49 -0.93 -2.60 -5.89
N VAL A 50 -1.29 -1.75 -4.92
CA VAL A 50 -2.46 -0.85 -5.01
C VAL A 50 -2.30 0.12 -6.18
N ASN A 51 -1.12 0.70 -6.36
CA ASN A 51 -0.87 1.63 -7.47
C ASN A 51 -1.05 0.98 -8.85
N ARG A 52 -0.77 -0.32 -8.96
CA ARG A 52 -0.88 -1.13 -10.20
C ARG A 52 -2.25 -1.76 -10.41
N VAL A 53 -3.21 -1.57 -9.49
CA VAL A 53 -4.59 -2.08 -9.68
C VAL A 53 -5.22 -1.70 -11.03
N PRO A 54 -5.01 -0.48 -11.58
CA PRO A 54 -5.52 -0.15 -12.91
C PRO A 54 -4.97 -1.00 -14.06
N ASP A 55 -3.86 -1.73 -13.86
CA ASP A 55 -3.23 -2.58 -14.86
C ASP A 55 -3.90 -3.98 -14.95
N GLN A 56 -4.91 -4.26 -14.10
CA GLN A 56 -5.64 -5.52 -14.13
C GLN A 56 -6.51 -5.62 -15.41
N PRO A 57 -6.60 -6.81 -16.05
CA PRO A 57 -7.35 -7.00 -17.29
C PRO A 57 -8.82 -6.56 -17.24
N ASP A 58 -9.48 -6.75 -16.10
CA ASP A 58 -10.92 -6.48 -15.93
C ASP A 58 -11.22 -5.12 -15.27
N TYR A 59 -10.21 -4.25 -15.13
CA TYR A 59 -10.41 -2.93 -14.55
C TYR A 59 -11.29 -2.05 -15.47
N PRO A 60 -12.25 -1.27 -14.93
CA PRO A 60 -12.66 -1.13 -13.54
C PRO A 60 -13.89 -1.99 -13.16
N LEU A 61 -14.23 -3.00 -13.96
CA LEU A 61 -15.46 -3.80 -13.82
C LEU A 61 -15.32 -4.89 -12.74
N SER A 62 -14.18 -5.56 -12.68
CA SER A 62 -13.81 -6.51 -11.64
C SER A 62 -12.42 -6.16 -11.12
N ILE A 63 -12.30 -5.98 -9.80
CA ILE A 63 -11.06 -5.53 -9.17
C ILE A 63 -10.70 -6.46 -8.04
N THR A 64 -9.50 -7.03 -8.11
CA THR A 64 -8.89 -7.73 -6.97
C THR A 64 -8.03 -6.73 -6.20
N TRP A 65 -8.49 -6.31 -5.03
CA TRP A 65 -7.72 -5.41 -4.17
C TRP A 65 -6.62 -6.18 -3.42
N PRO A 66 -5.39 -5.64 -3.33
CA PRO A 66 -4.36 -6.22 -2.47
C PRO A 66 -4.84 -6.28 -1.01
N VAL A 67 -4.36 -7.27 -0.27
CA VAL A 67 -4.66 -7.43 1.17
C VAL A 67 -3.69 -6.59 1.99
N GLU A 68 -4.20 -5.85 2.96
CA GLU A 68 -3.37 -5.07 3.87
C GLU A 68 -2.45 -5.98 4.70
N PRO A 69 -1.18 -5.61 4.89
CA PRO A 69 -0.25 -6.40 5.68
C PRO A 69 -0.50 -6.25 7.19
N SER A 70 -0.38 -7.37 7.89
CA SER A 70 -0.30 -7.49 9.35
C SER A 70 1.13 -7.70 9.84
#